data_AF-A0A3N5KZ77-F1
#
_entry.id   AF-A0A3N5KZ77-F1
#
_cell.length_a   1.000
_cell.length_b   1.000
_cell.length_c   1.000
_cell.angle_alpha   90.00
_cell.angle_beta   90.00
_cell.angle_gamma   90.00
#
_symmetry.space_group_name_H-M   'P 1'
#
loop_
_entity.id
_entity.type
_entity.pdbx_description
1 polymer ?
#
loop_
_entity_poly.entity_id
_entity_poly.type
_entity_poly.pdbx_seq_one_letter_code
_entity_poly.pdbx_strand_id
1 'polypeptide(L)'
;MTLTACPVDVTRALAQATADVATLLVVVEAEALLDDAIDGSARGPRQREAVDALGLVALTPSTHTAVVSGRALADLQTATEWPDGIELIGSHGLEWSSLFSIGLSREASARLHWLNRRVENATVGEALFVERKPFGVSIHHRGADP
;
A
#
# COMPACT_ATOMS: atom_id res chain seq x y z
N MET A 1 25.25 4.16 12.62
CA MET A 1 24.77 4.00 11.23
C MET A 1 24.29 5.37 10.79
N THR A 2 25.04 6.06 9.95
CA THR A 2 24.73 7.44 9.52
C THR A 2 23.61 7.39 8.49
N LEU A 3 22.52 8.12 8.73
CA LEU A 3 21.49 8.40 7.73
C LEU A 3 22.18 9.06 6.53
N THR A 4 22.08 8.47 5.34
CA THR A 4 22.42 9.20 4.12
C THR A 4 21.34 10.25 3.96
N ALA A 5 21.68 11.51 4.26
CA ALA A 5 20.73 12.61 4.14
C ALA A 5 20.19 12.68 2.71
N CYS A 6 18.92 13.05 2.56
CA CYS A 6 18.33 13.37 1.27
C CYS A 6 19.24 14.38 0.55
N PRO A 7 19.59 14.16 -0.73
CA PRO A 7 20.42 15.09 -1.47
C PRO A 7 19.85 16.52 -1.41
N VAL A 8 20.72 17.49 -1.13
CA VAL A 8 20.33 18.90 -0.87
C VAL A 8 19.59 19.53 -2.05
N ASP A 9 19.91 19.09 -3.26
CA ASP A 9 19.23 19.47 -4.50
C ASP A 9 17.79 18.96 -4.56
N VAL A 10 17.54 17.73 -4.10
CA VAL A 10 16.18 17.18 -3.99
C VAL A 10 15.36 17.95 -2.96
N THR A 11 15.92 18.22 -1.78
CA THR A 11 15.23 19.02 -0.75
C THR A 11 14.90 20.42 -1.27
N ARG A 12 15.84 21.08 -1.97
CA ARG A 12 15.62 22.39 -2.56
C ARG A 12 14.54 22.36 -3.64
N ALA A 13 14.57 21.37 -4.52
CA ALA A 13 13.60 21.23 -5.60
C ALA A 13 12.18 21.01 -5.05
N LEU A 14 12.03 20.16 -4.03
CA LEU A 14 10.74 19.95 -3.36
C LEU A 14 10.23 21.23 -2.72
N ALA A 15 11.07 21.94 -1.94
CA ALA A 15 10.68 23.19 -1.31
C ALA A 15 10.25 24.26 -2.33
N GLN A 16 10.94 24.34 -3.47
CA GLN A 16 10.57 25.24 -4.56
C GLN A 16 9.25 24.83 -5.22
N ALA A 17 9.06 23.54 -5.47
CA ALA A 17 7.85 23.02 -6.10
C ALA A 17 6.60 23.19 -5.22
N THR A 18 6.76 23.25 -3.90
CA THR A 18 5.65 23.37 -2.95
C THR A 18 5.44 24.78 -2.40
N ALA A 19 6.31 25.75 -2.71
CA ALA A 19 6.34 27.08 -2.06
C ALA A 19 5.02 27.85 -2.19
N ASP A 20 4.38 27.79 -3.36
CA ASP A 20 3.17 28.56 -3.68
C ASP A 20 1.92 27.66 -3.82
N VAL A 21 2.00 26.43 -3.31
CA VAL A 21 0.90 25.46 -3.38
C VAL A 21 -0.09 25.73 -2.26
N ALA A 22 -1.31 26.14 -2.61
CA ALA A 22 -2.37 26.41 -1.64
C ALA A 22 -2.87 25.14 -0.91
N THR A 23 -2.78 23.98 -1.56
CA THR A 23 -3.18 22.68 -0.98
C THR A 23 -2.30 21.58 -1.55
N LEU A 24 -1.66 20.81 -0.67
CA LEU A 24 -0.74 19.74 -1.04
C LEU A 24 -1.44 18.37 -0.90
N LEU A 25 -1.24 17.49 -1.88
CA LEU A 25 -1.57 16.07 -1.77
C LEU A 25 -0.28 15.27 -1.82
N VAL A 26 -0.01 14.50 -0.76
CA VAL A 26 1.13 13.60 -0.67
C VAL A 26 0.62 12.16 -0.64
N VAL A 27 0.98 11.39 -1.65
CA VAL A 27 0.61 9.98 -1.76
C VAL A 27 1.87 9.14 -1.73
N VAL A 28 1.89 8.13 -0.86
CA VAL A 28 3.01 7.21 -0.72
C VAL A 28 2.53 5.78 -0.99
N GLU A 29 3.32 5.03 -1.74
CA GLU A 29 3.09 3.60 -1.90
C GLU A 29 3.45 2.87 -0.61
N ALA A 30 2.55 2.03 -0.11
CA ALA A 30 2.76 1.35 1.16
C ALA A 30 4.02 0.47 1.14
N GLU A 31 4.32 -0.15 0.02
CA GLU A 31 5.49 -1.01 -0.21
C GLU A 31 6.83 -0.22 -0.10
N ALA A 32 6.79 1.11 -0.16
CA ALA A 32 7.95 1.97 0.17
C ALA A 32 8.13 2.21 1.68
N LEU A 33 7.08 1.92 2.48
CA LEU A 33 7.01 2.12 3.93
C LEU A 33 6.95 0.80 4.71
N LEU A 34 6.56 -0.28 4.05
CA LEU A 34 6.34 -1.60 4.62
C LEU A 34 7.42 -2.55 4.07
N ASP A 35 7.98 -3.39 4.94
CA ASP A 35 8.77 -4.53 4.45
C ASP A 35 7.82 -5.58 3.88
N ASP A 36 8.19 -6.09 2.71
CA ASP A 36 7.45 -7.11 1.96
C ASP A 36 7.59 -8.52 2.58
N ALA A 37 8.05 -8.58 3.81
CA ALA A 37 8.50 -9.81 4.44
C ALA A 37 7.29 -10.67 4.81
N ILE A 38 7.00 -11.63 3.92
CA ILE A 38 6.05 -12.73 4.11
C ILE A 38 6.33 -13.51 5.41
N ASP A 39 7.54 -13.36 5.98
CA ASP A 39 8.00 -14.02 7.20
C ASP A 39 7.73 -13.29 8.51
N GLY A 40 7.09 -12.11 8.49
CA GLY A 40 6.76 -11.37 9.71
C GLY A 40 7.98 -10.78 10.43
N SER A 41 9.11 -10.57 9.73
CA SER A 41 10.24 -9.85 10.30
C SER A 41 9.82 -8.42 10.71
N ALA A 42 10.16 -8.05 11.95
CA ALA A 42 9.82 -6.75 12.49
C ALA A 42 10.47 -5.64 11.67
N ARG A 43 9.72 -4.56 11.41
CA ARG A 43 10.21 -3.38 10.66
C ARG A 43 11.61 -2.98 11.07
N GLY A 44 12.44 -2.64 10.09
CA GLY A 44 13.66 -1.90 10.34
C GLY A 44 13.37 -0.53 10.98
N PRO A 45 14.33 0.07 11.71
CA PRO A 45 14.20 1.42 12.26
C PRO A 45 13.81 2.48 11.22
N ARG A 46 14.28 2.34 9.97
CA ARG A 46 14.03 3.29 8.88
C ARG A 46 12.56 3.35 8.45
N GLN A 47 11.89 2.21 8.37
CA GLN A 47 10.46 2.19 8.01
C GLN A 47 9.60 2.89 9.06
N ARG A 48 9.94 2.73 10.35
CA ARG A 48 9.26 3.46 11.43
C ARG A 48 9.44 4.98 11.28
N GLU A 49 10.69 5.43 11.09
CA GLU A 49 10.98 6.86 10.87
C GLU A 49 10.23 7.43 9.66
N ALA A 50 10.07 6.66 8.59
CA ALA A 50 9.33 7.09 7.40
C ALA A 50 7.82 7.23 7.67
N VAL A 51 7.21 6.30 8.42
CA VAL A 51 5.81 6.40 8.84
C VAL A 51 5.59 7.59 9.76
N ASP A 52 6.48 7.81 10.74
CA ASP A 52 6.42 8.96 11.64
C ASP A 52 6.54 10.29 10.88
N ALA A 53 7.46 10.36 9.90
CA ALA A 53 7.62 11.53 9.05
C ALA A 53 6.36 11.81 8.22
N LEU A 54 5.68 10.78 7.70
CA LEU A 54 4.41 10.95 6.99
C LEU A 54 3.31 11.48 7.91
N GLY A 55 3.30 11.08 9.19
CA GLY A 55 2.43 11.66 10.20
C GLY A 55 2.65 13.16 10.40
N LEU A 56 3.91 13.62 10.43
CA LEU A 56 4.23 15.06 10.49
C LEU A 56 3.75 15.81 9.24
N VAL A 57 3.85 15.19 8.06
CA VAL A 57 3.30 15.77 6.82
C VAL A 57 1.77 15.89 6.90
N ALA A 58 1.08 14.89 7.46
CA ALA A 58 -0.38 14.90 7.63
C ALA A 58 -0.87 16.05 8.54
N LEU A 59 -0.05 16.47 9.50
CA LEU A 59 -0.35 17.59 10.41
C LEU A 59 -0.10 18.97 9.78
N THR A 60 0.49 19.03 8.58
CA THR A 60 0.79 20.30 7.92
C THR A 60 -0.50 20.95 7.41
N PRO A 61 -0.75 22.26 7.66
CA PRO A 61 -1.94 22.93 7.17
C PRO A 61 -2.14 22.77 5.66
N SER A 62 -3.40 22.62 5.25
CA SER A 62 -3.77 22.43 3.84
C SER A 62 -3.04 21.27 3.15
N THR A 63 -2.67 20.22 3.88
CA THR A 63 -2.03 19.02 3.33
C THR A 63 -2.92 17.80 3.54
N HIS A 64 -3.10 17.03 2.47
CA HIS A 64 -3.76 15.73 2.50
C HIS A 64 -2.72 14.64 2.28
N THR A 65 -2.75 13.60 3.10
CA THR A 65 -1.85 12.46 3.00
C THR A 65 -2.64 11.19 2.72
N ALA A 66 -2.11 10.36 1.84
CA ALA A 66 -2.66 9.04 1.57
C ALA A 66 -1.56 7.99 1.44
N VAL A 67 -1.87 6.77 1.85
CA VAL A 67 -1.07 5.57 1.59
C VAL A 67 -1.86 4.66 0.67
N VAL A 68 -1.28 4.31 -0.48
CA VAL A 68 -1.91 3.43 -1.47
C VAL A 68 -1.17 2.09 -1.49
N SER A 69 -1.92 1.00 -1.50
CA SER A 69 -1.36 -0.36 -1.57
C SER A 69 -2.17 -1.28 -2.49
N GLY A 70 -1.49 -2.30 -3.02
CA GLY A 70 -2.13 -3.46 -3.64
C GLY A 70 -2.70 -4.48 -2.66
N ARG A 71 -2.46 -4.32 -1.34
CA ARG A 71 -3.03 -5.14 -0.26
C ARG A 71 -4.50 -4.81 -0.05
N ALA A 72 -5.27 -5.76 0.48
CA ALA A 72 -6.61 -5.46 0.95
C ALA A 72 -6.55 -4.37 2.03
N LEU A 73 -7.58 -3.52 2.13
CA LEU A 73 -7.58 -2.43 3.12
C LEU A 73 -7.43 -2.95 4.56
N ALA A 74 -8.06 -4.07 4.89
CA ALA A 74 -7.93 -4.70 6.22
C ALA A 74 -6.48 -5.14 6.53
N ASP A 75 -5.78 -5.68 5.53
CA ASP A 75 -4.37 -6.07 5.68
C ASP A 75 -3.48 -4.84 5.78
N LEU A 76 -3.75 -3.80 5.00
CA LEU A 76 -3.04 -2.53 5.06
C LEU A 76 -3.20 -1.87 6.44
N GLN A 77 -4.43 -1.84 6.98
CA GLN A 77 -4.74 -1.27 8.30
C GLN A 77 -4.00 -1.97 9.45
N THR A 78 -3.73 -3.26 9.31
CA THR A 78 -3.07 -4.07 10.35
C THR A 78 -1.56 -4.18 10.14
N ALA A 79 -1.04 -3.73 9.00
CA ALA A 79 0.39 -3.74 8.69
C ALA A 79 1.23 -2.86 9.65
N THR A 80 0.59 -1.88 10.30
CA THR A 80 1.14 -1.07 11.39
C THR A 80 0.10 -0.21 12.06
N GLU A 81 0.51 0.38 13.18
CA GLU A 81 -0.05 1.62 13.66
C GLU A 81 0.26 2.73 12.64
N TRP A 82 -0.80 3.25 12.02
CA TRP A 82 -0.75 4.38 11.10
C TRP A 82 -1.05 5.67 11.88
N PRO A 83 -0.29 6.75 11.66
CA PRO A 83 -0.62 8.05 12.23
C PRO A 83 -2.01 8.53 11.79
N ASP A 84 -2.69 9.27 12.69
CA ASP A 84 -3.96 9.90 12.38
C ASP A 84 -3.84 10.89 11.20
N GLY A 85 -4.95 11.09 10.48
CA GLY A 85 -5.03 12.04 9.37
C GLY A 85 -4.47 11.53 8.04
N ILE A 86 -4.00 10.29 7.98
CA ILE A 86 -3.58 9.61 6.74
C ILE A 86 -4.73 8.76 6.19
N GLU A 87 -5.11 8.99 4.94
CA GLU A 87 -6.07 8.13 4.24
C GLU A 87 -5.40 6.82 3.82
N LEU A 88 -5.97 5.67 4.20
CA LEU A 88 -5.48 4.37 3.77
C LEU A 88 -6.33 3.88 2.59
N ILE A 89 -5.65 3.55 1.49
CA ILE A 89 -6.26 3.15 0.23
C ILE A 89 -5.76 1.75 -0.14
N GLY A 90 -6.63 0.76 0.02
CA GLY A 90 -6.37 -0.65 -0.30
C GLY A 90 -6.86 -1.06 -1.68
N SER A 91 -6.53 -2.30 -2.05
CA SER A 91 -6.97 -2.98 -3.26
C SER A 91 -6.77 -2.15 -4.53
N HIS A 92 -5.61 -1.48 -4.66
CA HIS A 92 -5.29 -0.61 -5.79
C HIS A 92 -6.27 0.55 -6.02
N GLY A 93 -6.86 1.09 -4.94
CA GLY A 93 -7.78 2.23 -5.04
C GLY A 93 -9.26 1.90 -4.84
N LEU A 94 -9.60 0.62 -4.64
CA LEU A 94 -11.00 0.16 -4.55
C LEU A 94 -11.58 0.24 -3.14
N GLU A 95 -10.73 0.40 -2.12
CA GLU A 95 -11.13 0.47 -0.71
C GLU A 95 -10.46 1.66 -0.03
N TRP A 96 -11.23 2.51 0.64
CA TRP A 96 -10.74 3.68 1.36
C TRP A 96 -11.16 3.62 2.82
N SER A 97 -10.25 3.99 3.73
CA SER A 97 -10.48 4.00 5.17
C SER A 97 -11.61 4.93 5.62
N SER A 98 -11.84 6.03 4.90
CA SER A 98 -12.93 7.00 5.11
C SER A 98 -14.31 6.49 4.70
N LEU A 99 -14.50 5.17 4.60
CA LEU A 99 -15.74 4.46 4.28
C LEU A 99 -16.20 4.61 2.82
N PHE A 100 -15.31 5.02 1.91
CA PHE A 100 -15.56 4.89 0.48
C PHE A 100 -15.03 3.53 -0.01
N SER A 101 -15.92 2.54 -0.16
CA SER A 101 -15.59 1.30 -0.85
C SER A 101 -16.36 1.19 -2.15
N ILE A 102 -15.62 0.96 -3.25
CA ILE A 102 -16.24 0.59 -4.52
C ILE A 102 -16.53 -0.90 -4.41
N GLY A 103 -17.72 -1.25 -3.93
CA GLY A 103 -18.14 -2.65 -3.87
C GLY A 103 -18.19 -3.27 -5.27
N LEU A 104 -17.88 -4.58 -5.35
CA LEU A 104 -18.09 -5.32 -6.59
C LEU A 104 -19.59 -5.40 -6.91
N SER A 105 -19.94 -5.20 -8.18
CA SER A 105 -21.28 -5.58 -8.66
C SER A 105 -21.51 -7.08 -8.47
N ARG A 106 -22.77 -7.52 -8.45
CA ARG A 106 -23.11 -8.95 -8.38
C ARG A 106 -22.45 -9.75 -9.50
N GLU A 107 -22.39 -9.19 -10.70
CA GLU A 107 -21.73 -9.83 -11.84
C GLU A 107 -20.22 -9.94 -11.63
N ALA A 108 -19.57 -8.87 -11.18
CA ALA A 108 -18.14 -8.86 -10.91
C ALA A 108 -17.76 -9.81 -9.77
N SER A 109 -18.59 -9.89 -8.73
CA SER A 109 -18.43 -10.85 -7.63
C SER A 109 -18.55 -12.30 -8.13
N ALA A 110 -19.56 -12.60 -8.98
CA ALA A 110 -19.71 -13.92 -9.57
C ALA A 110 -18.51 -14.29 -10.48
N ARG A 111 -18.01 -13.31 -11.24
CA ARG A 111 -16.81 -13.47 -12.08
C ARG A 111 -15.55 -13.72 -11.26
N LEU A 112 -15.35 -12.98 -10.17
CA LEU A 112 -14.23 -13.19 -9.26
C LEU A 112 -14.29 -14.57 -8.60
N HIS A 113 -15.48 -15.01 -8.17
CA HIS A 113 -15.66 -16.34 -7.61
C HIS A 113 -15.36 -17.45 -8.64
N TRP A 114 -15.82 -17.27 -9.89
CA TRP A 114 -15.47 -18.17 -10.98
C TRP A 114 -13.95 -18.19 -11.25
N LEU A 115 -13.31 -17.02 -11.30
CA LEU A 115 -11.88 -16.87 -11.56
C LEU A 115 -11.05 -17.54 -10.46
N ASN A 116 -11.37 -17.32 -9.19
CA ASN A 116 -10.70 -17.95 -8.06
C ASN A 116 -10.70 -19.49 -8.19
N ARG A 117 -11.87 -20.10 -8.48
CA ARG A 117 -11.94 -21.56 -8.67
C ARG A 117 -11.12 -22.03 -9.86
N ARG A 118 -11.08 -21.26 -10.95
CA ARG A 118 -10.30 -21.61 -12.15
C ARG A 118 -8.81 -21.57 -11.88
N VAL A 119 -8.33 -20.53 -11.19
CA VAL A 119 -6.93 -20.41 -10.80
C VAL A 119 -6.54 -21.53 -9.86
N GLU A 120 -7.32 -21.77 -8.80
CA GLU A 120 -7.03 -22.83 -7.83
C GLU A 120 -6.93 -24.21 -8.48
N ASN A 121 -7.84 -24.54 -9.38
CA ASN A 121 -7.80 -25.80 -10.11
C ASN A 121 -6.60 -25.89 -11.05
N ALA A 122 -6.17 -24.77 -11.65
CA ALA A 122 -5.06 -24.73 -12.59
C ALA A 122 -3.69 -24.79 -11.90
N THR A 123 -3.61 -24.39 -10.63
CA THR A 123 -2.35 -24.38 -9.85
C THR A 123 -2.20 -25.59 -8.93
N VAL A 124 -3.10 -26.58 -9.00
CA VAL A 124 -3.00 -27.80 -8.16
C VAL A 124 -1.72 -28.55 -8.49
N GLY A 125 -0.88 -28.78 -7.48
CA GLY A 125 0.36 -29.53 -7.62
C GLY A 125 1.54 -28.71 -8.15
N GLU A 126 1.31 -27.44 -8.50
CA GLU A 126 2.36 -26.50 -8.89
C GLU A 126 3.01 -25.87 -7.65
N ALA A 127 4.27 -25.47 -7.75
CA ALA A 127 4.97 -24.72 -6.70
C ALA A 127 4.58 -23.22 -6.70
N LEU A 128 3.27 -22.94 -6.82
CA LEU A 128 2.69 -21.61 -6.89
C LEU A 128 1.86 -21.34 -5.63
N PHE A 129 1.94 -20.10 -5.13
CA PHE A 129 1.06 -19.65 -4.04
C PHE A 129 -0.05 -18.75 -4.59
N VAL A 130 -1.30 -19.13 -4.34
CA VAL A 130 -2.48 -18.36 -4.77
C VAL A 130 -3.01 -17.53 -3.61
N GLU A 131 -2.97 -16.23 -3.76
CA GLU A 131 -3.53 -15.27 -2.81
C GLU A 131 -4.87 -14.75 -3.33
N ARG A 132 -5.94 -15.00 -2.57
CA ARG A 132 -7.26 -14.46 -2.86
C ARG A 132 -7.35 -13.04 -2.32
N LYS A 133 -7.72 -12.07 -3.17
CA LYS A 133 -7.92 -10.67 -2.79
C LYS A 133 -9.39 -10.27 -2.91
N PRO A 134 -9.85 -9.22 -2.21
CA PRO A 134 -11.26 -8.80 -2.26
C PRO A 134 -11.75 -8.47 -3.68
N PHE A 135 -10.85 -8.01 -4.56
CA PHE A 135 -11.16 -7.59 -5.94
C PHE A 135 -10.42 -8.38 -7.02
N GLY A 136 -9.71 -9.44 -6.65
CA GLY A 136 -8.83 -10.14 -7.59
C GLY A 136 -8.19 -11.39 -7.02
N VAL A 137 -7.22 -11.90 -7.75
CA VAL A 137 -6.40 -13.05 -7.36
C VAL A 137 -4.97 -12.78 -7.80
N SER A 138 -4.01 -13.09 -6.93
CA SER A 138 -2.58 -12.99 -7.24
C SER A 138 -1.97 -14.38 -7.20
N ILE A 139 -1.11 -14.67 -8.18
CA ILE A 139 -0.36 -15.93 -8.27
C ILE A 139 1.10 -15.58 -8.07
N HIS A 140 1.67 -16.12 -6.99
CA HIS A 140 3.06 -15.91 -6.61
C HIS A 140 3.88 -17.08 -7.13
N HIS A 141 4.78 -16.80 -8.06
CA HIS A 141 5.63 -17.80 -8.72
C HIS A 141 7.07 -17.82 -8.21
N ARG A 142 7.41 -17.03 -7.19
CA ARG A 142 8.80 -16.87 -6.72
C ARG A 142 9.43 -18.20 -6.25
N GLY A 143 8.59 -19.17 -5.84
CA GLY A 143 9.01 -20.52 -5.47
C GLY A 143 8.84 -21.58 -6.57
N ALA A 144 8.38 -21.21 -7.77
CA ALA A 144 8.22 -22.13 -8.88
C ALA A 144 9.47 -22.20 -9.75
N ASP A 145 9.72 -23.38 -10.34
CA ASP A 145 10.76 -23.53 -11.37
C ASP A 145 10.38 -22.72 -12.63
N PRO A 146 11.35 -22.12 -13.35
CA PRO A 146 11.10 -21.26 -14.52
C PRO A 146 10.40 -21.93 -15.70
#